data_AF-A0A842X178-F1
#
_entry.id   AF-A0A842X178-F1
#
_cell.length_a   1.000
_cell.length_b   1.000
_cell.length_c   1.000
_cell.angle_alpha   90.00
_cell.angle_beta   90.00
_cell.angle_gamma   90.00
#
_symmetry.space_group_name_H-M   'P 1'
#
loop_
_entity.id
_entity.type
_entity.pdbx_description
1 polymer ?
#
loop_
_entity_poly.entity_id
_entity_poly.type
_entity_poly.pdbx_seq_one_letter_code
_entity_poly.pdbx_strand_id
1 'polypeptide(L)'
;MDKRNMELMMYFSAITAVLALALAVTAHTSNGNIQEDFSTSLTELKMDVDDVKVGLNATQAGLADLQSSVSTLEDMDISRRVDEIEARLTDIGGKVSGPGSGIVEVPGEQTACAVAGGVWKQFPNACADSCAHQRNPEVMCAQVITDGCECGENMCWNGASCEQI
;
A
#
# COMPACT_ATOMS: atom_id res chain seq x y z
N MET A 1 -11.85 -25.48 -108.91
CA MET A 1 -11.52 -25.80 -107.51
C MET A 1 -12.58 -26.77 -107.00
N ASP A 2 -12.18 -27.97 -106.60
CA ASP A 2 -13.11 -29.07 -106.33
C ASP A 2 -13.83 -28.88 -104.97
N LYS A 3 -15.12 -29.23 -104.88
CA LYS A 3 -15.96 -28.93 -103.71
C LYS A 3 -15.41 -29.55 -102.41
N ARG A 4 -14.75 -30.71 -102.54
CA ARG A 4 -14.04 -31.41 -101.46
C ARG A 4 -12.82 -30.62 -100.93
N ASN A 5 -12.13 -29.87 -101.77
CA ASN A 5 -10.97 -29.07 -101.34
C ASN A 5 -11.40 -27.81 -100.56
N MET A 6 -12.59 -27.26 -100.84
CA MET A 6 -13.15 -26.16 -100.06
C MET A 6 -13.59 -26.60 -98.67
N GLU A 7 -14.24 -27.77 -98.54
CA GLU A 7 -14.60 -28.30 -97.22
C GLU A 7 -13.36 -28.63 -96.38
N LEU A 8 -12.32 -29.20 -97.00
CA LEU A 8 -11.07 -29.52 -96.28
C LEU A 8 -10.36 -28.26 -95.76
N MET A 9 -10.32 -27.18 -96.54
CA MET A 9 -9.76 -25.88 -96.11
C MET A 9 -10.56 -25.28 -94.95
N MET A 10 -11.89 -25.38 -95.01
CA MET A 10 -12.77 -24.86 -93.96
C MET A 10 -12.59 -25.65 -92.66
N TYR A 11 -12.43 -26.97 -92.75
CA TYR A 11 -12.09 -27.83 -91.61
C TYR A 11 -10.73 -27.51 -91.01
N PHE A 12 -9.68 -27.33 -91.83
CA PHE A 12 -8.36 -26.96 -91.34
C PHE A 12 -8.39 -25.62 -90.60
N SER A 13 -9.05 -24.61 -91.18
CA SER A 13 -9.23 -23.28 -90.55
C SER A 13 -9.91 -23.40 -89.18
N ALA A 14 -11.01 -24.16 -89.11
CA ALA A 14 -11.74 -24.37 -87.86
C ALA A 14 -10.89 -25.08 -86.80
N ILE A 15 -10.12 -26.09 -87.19
CA ILE A 15 -9.20 -26.81 -86.29
C ILE A 15 -8.12 -25.87 -85.75
N THR A 16 -7.50 -25.04 -86.59
CA THR A 16 -6.52 -24.05 -86.13
C THR A 16 -7.13 -23.02 -85.17
N ALA A 17 -8.35 -22.57 -85.43
CA ALA A 17 -9.03 -21.61 -84.56
C ALA A 17 -9.35 -22.22 -83.18
N VAL A 18 -9.85 -23.45 -83.14
CA VAL A 18 -10.13 -24.17 -81.89
C VAL A 18 -8.85 -24.44 -81.11
N LEU A 19 -7.77 -24.83 -81.79
CA LEU A 19 -6.48 -25.09 -81.15
C LEU A 19 -5.88 -23.80 -80.57
N ALA A 20 -5.96 -22.68 -81.29
CA ALA A 20 -5.52 -21.38 -80.79
C ALA A 20 -6.32 -20.90 -79.57
N LEU A 21 -7.64 -21.13 -79.57
CA LEU A 21 -8.51 -20.78 -78.45
C LEU A 21 -8.19 -21.64 -77.21
N ALA A 22 -7.94 -22.95 -77.40
CA ALA A 22 -7.58 -23.86 -76.32
C ALA A 22 -6.23 -23.51 -75.66
N LEU A 23 -5.22 -23.16 -76.47
CA LEU A 23 -3.93 -22.66 -75.96
C LEU A 23 -4.07 -21.32 -75.23
N ALA A 24 -4.91 -20.40 -75.72
CA ALA A 24 -5.14 -19.12 -75.06
C ALA A 24 -5.85 -19.29 -73.70
N VAL A 25 -6.86 -20.16 -73.63
CA VAL A 25 -7.61 -20.45 -72.39
C VAL A 25 -6.73 -21.13 -71.34
N THR A 26 -5.88 -22.09 -71.74
CA THR A 26 -4.96 -22.78 -70.83
C THR A 26 -3.82 -21.88 -70.34
N ALA A 27 -3.35 -20.92 -71.15
CA ALA A 27 -2.36 -19.94 -70.73
C ALA A 27 -2.93 -18.89 -69.74
N HIS A 28 -4.22 -18.56 -69.84
CA HIS A 28 -4.86 -17.54 -68.99
C HIS A 28 -5.24 -18.05 -67.59
N THR A 29 -5.54 -19.33 -67.42
CA THR A 29 -6.23 -19.83 -66.22
C THR A 29 -5.33 -20.37 -65.10
N SER A 30 -4.07 -20.69 -65.36
CA SER A 30 -3.20 -21.34 -64.36
C SER A 30 -2.13 -20.43 -63.74
N ASN A 31 -1.59 -19.46 -64.48
CA ASN A 31 -0.50 -18.61 -63.97
C ASN A 31 -0.95 -17.24 -63.44
N GLY A 32 -2.04 -16.67 -63.96
CA GLY A 32 -2.51 -15.34 -63.56
C GLY A 32 -3.14 -15.32 -62.16
N ASN A 33 -4.16 -16.15 -61.94
CA ASN A 33 -4.91 -16.17 -60.68
C ASN A 33 -4.08 -16.61 -59.48
N ILE A 34 -3.18 -17.59 -59.65
CA ILE A 34 -2.32 -18.08 -58.55
C ILE A 34 -1.31 -16.99 -58.15
N GLN A 35 -0.73 -16.28 -59.11
CA GLN A 35 0.22 -15.21 -58.82
C GLN A 35 -0.46 -14.02 -58.09
N GLU A 36 -1.72 -13.73 -58.44
CA GLU A 36 -2.50 -12.66 -57.83
C GLU A 36 -2.94 -13.02 -56.40
N ASP A 37 -3.35 -14.27 -56.15
CA ASP A 37 -3.69 -14.78 -54.81
C ASP A 37 -2.46 -14.72 -53.88
N PHE A 38 -1.29 -15.18 -54.32
CA PHE A 38 -0.05 -15.10 -53.53
C PHE A 38 0.37 -13.66 -53.25
N SER A 39 0.21 -12.74 -54.22
CA SER A 39 0.53 -11.33 -54.04
C SER A 39 -0.39 -10.67 -53.00
N THR A 40 -1.68 -11.04 -52.99
CA THR A 40 -2.65 -10.53 -52.03
C THR A 40 -2.35 -11.04 -50.63
N SER A 41 -2.15 -12.35 -50.45
CA SER A 41 -1.80 -12.93 -49.14
C SER A 41 -0.47 -12.40 -48.59
N LEU A 42 0.53 -12.13 -49.44
CA LEU A 42 1.77 -11.49 -49.00
C LEU A 42 1.56 -10.06 -48.51
N THR A 43 0.64 -9.33 -49.13
CA THR A 43 0.31 -7.96 -48.73
C THR A 43 -0.40 -7.95 -47.37
N GLU A 44 -1.34 -8.88 -47.16
CA GLU A 44 -2.02 -9.06 -45.88
C GLU A 44 -1.04 -9.46 -44.77
N LEU A 45 -0.19 -10.47 -45.02
CA LEU A 45 0.86 -10.89 -44.08
C LEU A 45 1.81 -9.74 -43.73
N LYS A 46 2.17 -8.91 -44.71
CA LYS A 46 3.00 -7.74 -44.45
C LYS A 46 2.31 -6.75 -43.52
N MET A 47 1.01 -6.52 -43.73
CA MET A 47 0.21 -5.63 -42.88
C MET A 47 0.13 -6.16 -41.45
N ASP A 48 -0.14 -7.46 -41.28
CA ASP A 48 -0.16 -8.10 -39.95
C ASP A 48 1.20 -8.00 -39.23
N VAL A 49 2.31 -8.17 -39.97
CA VAL A 49 3.66 -8.02 -39.41
C VAL A 49 3.92 -6.57 -38.97
N ASP A 50 3.47 -5.59 -39.76
CA ASP A 50 3.61 -4.18 -39.41
C ASP A 50 2.76 -3.82 -38.18
N ASP A 51 1.55 -4.38 -38.03
CA ASP A 51 0.69 -4.22 -36.85
C ASP A 51 1.30 -4.86 -35.60
N VAL A 52 1.85 -6.07 -35.70
CA VAL A 52 2.58 -6.73 -34.60
C VAL A 52 3.76 -5.88 -34.14
N LYS A 53 4.48 -5.26 -35.08
CA LYS A 53 5.60 -4.37 -34.76
C LYS A 53 5.14 -3.13 -34.00
N VAL A 54 3.99 -2.55 -34.37
CA VAL A 54 3.39 -1.42 -33.63
C VAL A 54 3.03 -1.86 -32.20
N GLY A 55 2.38 -3.02 -32.03
CA GLY A 55 2.03 -3.56 -30.72
C GLY A 55 3.25 -3.84 -29.83
N LEU A 56 4.33 -4.36 -30.40
CA LEU A 56 5.59 -4.59 -29.70
C LEU A 56 6.21 -3.27 -29.20
N ASN A 57 6.23 -2.23 -30.03
CA ASN A 57 6.73 -0.91 -29.63
C ASN A 57 5.90 -0.31 -28.49
N ALA A 58 4.57 -0.46 -28.55
CA ALA A 58 3.68 -0.01 -27.47
C ALA A 58 3.96 -0.76 -26.16
N THR A 59 4.20 -2.08 -26.23
CA THR A 59 4.57 -2.91 -25.07
C THR A 59 5.90 -2.48 -24.47
N GLN A 60 6.90 -2.17 -25.31
CA GLN A 60 8.19 -1.66 -24.86
C GLN A 60 8.07 -0.31 -24.15
N ALA A 61 7.21 0.59 -24.65
CA ALA A 61 6.93 1.85 -23.98
C ALA A 61 6.27 1.62 -22.60
N GLY A 62 5.25 0.76 -22.54
CA GLY A 62 4.60 0.41 -21.28
C GLY A 62 5.55 -0.23 -20.26
N LEU A 63 6.53 -1.03 -20.71
CA LEU A 63 7.56 -1.57 -19.84
C LEU A 63 8.48 -0.48 -19.28
N ALA A 64 8.87 0.50 -20.10
CA ALA A 64 9.69 1.63 -19.64
C ALA A 64 8.95 2.47 -18.59
N ASP A 65 7.64 2.70 -18.76
CA ASP A 65 6.80 3.41 -17.79
C ASP A 65 6.70 2.64 -16.46
N LEU A 66 6.55 1.32 -16.53
CA LEU A 66 6.55 0.46 -15.33
C LEU A 66 7.90 0.48 -14.63
N GLN A 67 9.02 0.43 -15.36
CA GLN A 67 10.36 0.54 -14.78
C GLN A 67 10.57 1.89 -14.08
N SER A 68 10.08 2.99 -14.67
CA SER A 68 10.10 4.32 -14.03
C SER A 68 9.24 4.34 -12.76
N SER A 69 8.07 3.71 -12.80
CA SER A 69 7.17 3.62 -11.64
C SER A 69 7.80 2.82 -10.50
N VAL A 70 8.46 1.69 -10.82
CA VAL A 70 9.21 0.88 -9.83
C VAL A 70 10.33 1.68 -9.20
N SER A 71 11.13 2.40 -10.00
CA SER A 71 12.23 3.24 -9.48
C SER A 71 11.70 4.31 -8.52
N THR A 72 10.55 4.93 -8.83
CA THR A 72 9.91 5.92 -7.96
C THR A 72 9.46 5.31 -6.62
N LEU A 73 8.97 4.07 -6.64
CA LEU A 73 8.57 3.35 -5.43
C LEU A 73 9.77 2.89 -4.61
N GLU A 74 10.88 2.52 -5.24
CA GLU A 74 12.14 2.20 -4.55
C GLU A 74 12.75 3.44 -3.88
N ASP A 75 12.63 4.61 -4.52
CA ASP A 75 13.03 5.89 -3.94
C ASP A 75 12.12 6.35 -2.78
N MET A 76 10.91 5.77 -2.65
CA MET A 76 10.06 5.99 -1.48
C MET A 76 10.63 5.27 -0.26
N ASP A 77 11.59 5.91 0.38
CA ASP A 77 12.30 5.42 1.55
C ASP A 77 11.44 5.53 2.83
N ILE A 78 10.52 4.58 2.97
CA ILE A 78 9.71 4.37 4.19
C ILE A 78 10.62 4.01 5.36
N SER A 79 11.72 3.29 5.13
CA SER A 79 12.67 2.90 6.18
C SER A 79 13.26 4.12 6.88
N ARG A 80 13.72 5.13 6.14
CA ARG A 80 14.19 6.39 6.74
C ARG A 80 13.13 7.11 7.56
N ARG A 81 11.86 7.07 7.13
CA ARG A 81 10.76 7.66 7.91
C ARG A 81 10.48 6.89 9.19
N VAL A 82 10.68 5.57 9.18
CA VAL A 82 10.58 4.72 10.37
C VAL A 82 11.71 5.05 11.34
N ASP A 83 12.95 5.15 10.87
CA ASP A 83 14.11 5.53 11.71
C ASP A 83 13.90 6.90 12.38
N GLU A 84 13.37 7.88 11.64
CA GLU A 84 13.05 9.21 12.17
C GLU A 84 11.94 9.16 13.23
N ILE A 85 10.94 8.31 13.05
CA ILE A 85 9.86 8.10 14.04
C ILE A 85 10.42 7.43 15.29
N GLU A 86 11.25 6.38 15.15
CA GLU A 86 11.87 5.67 16.27
C GLU A 86 12.76 6.61 17.11
N ALA A 87 13.53 7.47 16.45
CA ALA A 87 14.33 8.49 17.13
C ALA A 87 13.46 9.47 17.95
N ARG A 88 12.35 9.93 17.38
CA ARG A 88 11.39 10.81 18.08
C ARG A 88 10.70 10.11 19.26
N LEU A 89 10.35 8.83 19.13
CA LEU A 89 9.76 8.06 20.22
C LEU A 89 10.75 7.88 21.37
N THR A 90 12.03 7.67 21.06
CA THR A 90 13.09 7.59 22.07
C THR A 90 13.24 8.91 22.84
N ASP A 91 13.26 10.05 22.14
CA ASP A 91 13.30 11.38 22.76
C ASP A 91 12.07 11.64 23.66
N ILE A 92 10.87 11.29 23.18
CA ILE A 92 9.63 11.41 23.99
C ILE A 92 9.71 10.54 25.24
N GLY A 93 10.14 9.28 25.11
CA GLY A 93 10.31 8.37 26.25
C GLY A 93 11.26 8.95 27.30
N GLY A 94 12.40 9.49 26.85
CA GLY A 94 13.34 10.18 27.75
C GLY A 94 12.74 11.40 28.44
N LYS A 95 11.93 12.18 27.74
CA LYS A 95 11.23 13.34 28.32
C LYS A 95 10.19 12.92 29.35
N VAL A 96 9.42 11.86 29.11
CA VAL A 96 8.35 11.38 30.02
C VAL A 96 8.92 10.69 31.26
N SER A 97 10.07 10.04 31.17
CA SER A 97 10.73 9.36 32.30
C SER A 97 11.74 10.23 33.06
N GLY A 98 11.94 11.48 32.66
CA GLY A 98 12.92 12.37 33.27
C GLY A 98 12.40 13.12 34.51
N PRO A 99 13.24 13.33 35.56
CA PRO A 99 12.91 14.17 36.71
C PRO A 99 12.91 15.64 36.25
N GLY A 100 11.75 16.13 35.84
CA GLY A 100 11.60 17.47 35.22
C GLY A 100 10.58 17.52 34.08
N SER A 101 9.86 16.42 33.80
CA SER A 101 8.91 16.31 32.69
C SER A 101 7.76 17.34 32.68
N GLY A 102 7.56 18.14 33.74
CA GLY A 102 6.40 19.04 33.87
C GLY A 102 5.06 18.31 34.00
N ILE A 103 5.03 17.01 33.71
CA ILE A 103 4.10 16.05 34.26
C ILE A 103 4.45 15.95 35.73
N VAL A 104 3.61 16.55 36.58
CA VAL A 104 3.62 16.27 38.01
C VAL A 104 3.36 14.78 38.12
N GLU A 105 4.42 13.99 38.38
CA GLU A 105 4.24 12.69 39.00
C GLU A 105 3.34 12.97 40.20
N VAL A 106 2.12 12.42 40.21
CA VAL A 106 1.31 12.40 41.42
C VAL A 106 2.15 11.61 42.40
N PRO A 107 2.78 12.26 43.40
CA PRO A 107 3.63 11.55 44.32
C PRO A 107 2.72 10.51 44.97
N GLY A 108 3.12 9.24 45.01
CA GLY A 108 2.37 8.26 45.79
C GLY A 108 2.13 8.83 47.20
N GLU A 109 1.01 8.53 47.85
CA GLU A 109 0.58 9.19 49.09
C GLU A 109 1.69 9.24 50.16
N GLN A 110 2.57 8.23 50.21
CA GLN A 110 3.78 8.20 51.04
C GLN A 110 4.78 9.32 50.72
N THR A 111 5.04 9.60 49.44
CA THR A 111 5.92 10.69 49.01
C THR A 111 5.27 12.04 49.30
N ALA A 112 3.96 12.17 49.06
CA ALA A 112 3.22 13.38 49.39
C ALA A 112 3.28 13.68 50.89
N CYS A 113 3.14 12.65 51.73
CA CYS A 113 3.29 12.75 53.18
C CYS A 113 4.68 13.27 53.59
N ALA A 114 5.74 12.68 53.03
CA ALA A 114 7.11 13.10 53.34
C ALA A 114 7.38 14.55 52.92
N VAL A 115 6.87 14.97 51.75
CA VAL A 115 7.00 16.36 51.27
C VAL A 115 6.21 17.34 52.14
N ALA A 116 5.05 16.93 52.64
CA ALA A 116 4.25 17.72 53.57
C ALA A 116 4.84 17.83 54.99
N GLY A 117 5.99 17.20 55.24
CA GLY A 117 6.66 17.19 56.55
C GLY A 117 6.08 16.15 57.52
N GLY A 118 5.20 15.27 57.04
CA GLY A 118 4.64 14.18 57.83
C GLY A 118 5.49 12.91 57.78
N VAL A 119 5.13 11.95 58.63
CA VAL A 119 5.80 10.64 58.73
C VAL A 119 4.83 9.54 58.28
N TRP A 120 5.22 8.76 57.28
CA TRP A 120 4.42 7.63 56.82
C TRP A 120 4.54 6.44 57.77
N LYS A 121 3.43 5.97 58.33
CA LYS A 121 3.42 4.84 59.28
C LYS A 121 2.09 4.10 59.30
N GLN A 122 2.06 3.00 60.06
CA GLN A 122 0.84 2.21 60.31
C GLN A 122 0.01 2.78 61.45
N PHE A 123 -1.30 2.85 61.21
CA PHE A 123 -2.31 3.23 62.18
C PHE A 123 -3.23 2.05 62.49
N PRO A 124 -3.76 1.96 63.72
CA PRO A 124 -4.61 0.83 64.13
C PRO A 124 -6.04 0.90 63.56
N ASN A 125 -6.39 1.95 62.82
CA ASN A 125 -7.72 2.15 62.24
C ASN A 125 -7.64 2.86 60.87
N ALA A 126 -8.76 2.87 60.14
CA ALA A 126 -8.87 3.47 58.81
C ALA A 126 -8.82 5.01 58.77
N CYS A 127 -8.92 5.69 59.90
CA CYS A 127 -8.80 7.14 60.00
C CYS A 127 -7.37 7.54 60.37
N ALA A 128 -6.40 7.04 59.61
CA ALA A 128 -4.98 7.37 59.77
C ALA A 128 -4.77 8.89 59.72
N ASP A 129 -4.67 9.48 60.90
CA ASP A 129 -4.56 10.93 61.15
C ASP A 129 -5.54 11.81 60.34
N SER A 130 -6.74 11.31 60.04
CA SER A 130 -7.60 11.93 59.02
C SER A 130 -8.27 13.23 59.50
N CYS A 131 -8.17 14.28 58.69
CA CYS A 131 -8.89 15.54 58.92
C CYS A 131 -10.41 15.38 58.93
N ALA A 132 -10.94 14.41 58.17
CA ALA A 132 -12.37 14.14 58.15
C ALA A 132 -12.86 13.66 59.52
N HIS A 133 -12.09 12.80 60.18
CA HIS A 133 -12.41 12.30 61.52
C HIS A 133 -12.21 13.38 62.59
N GLN A 134 -11.14 14.18 62.48
CA GLN A 134 -10.88 15.23 63.44
C GLN A 134 -11.93 16.35 63.42
N ARG A 135 -12.42 16.72 62.23
CA ARG A 135 -13.50 17.72 62.07
C ARG A 135 -14.88 17.17 62.43
N ASN A 136 -15.09 15.88 62.23
CA ASN A 136 -16.34 15.22 62.56
C ASN A 136 -16.07 13.88 63.28
N PRO A 137 -16.01 13.88 64.62
CA PRO A 137 -15.77 12.68 65.41
C PRO A 137 -16.87 11.60 65.28
N GLU A 138 -18.03 11.92 64.69
CA GLU A 138 -19.08 10.95 64.41
C GLU A 138 -18.74 10.01 63.23
N VAL A 139 -17.69 10.32 62.47
CA VAL A 139 -17.18 9.43 61.41
C VAL A 139 -16.58 8.18 62.04
N MET A 140 -17.23 7.04 61.77
CA MET A 140 -16.81 5.75 62.27
C MET A 140 -15.58 5.22 61.51
N CYS A 141 -14.49 5.02 62.23
CA CYS A 141 -13.26 4.46 61.69
C CYS A 141 -13.30 2.93 61.73
N ALA A 142 -13.13 2.29 60.58
CA ALA A 142 -12.99 0.83 60.53
C ALA A 142 -11.74 0.39 61.31
N GLN A 143 -11.85 -0.72 62.04
CA GLN A 143 -10.77 -1.30 62.83
C GLN A 143 -9.86 -2.16 61.93
N VAL A 144 -9.05 -1.50 61.11
CA VAL A 144 -8.11 -2.11 60.18
C VAL A 144 -6.76 -1.39 60.23
N ILE A 145 -5.67 -2.17 60.17
CA ILE A 145 -4.32 -1.60 60.05
C ILE A 145 -4.22 -0.88 58.71
N THR A 146 -3.94 0.42 58.75
CA THR A 146 -3.89 1.28 57.56
C THR A 146 -2.57 2.03 57.54
N ASP A 147 -1.87 2.01 56.41
CA ASP A 147 -0.73 2.88 56.17
C ASP A 147 -1.26 4.29 55.87
N GLY A 148 -0.71 5.30 56.53
CA GLY A 148 -1.11 6.69 56.32
C GLY A 148 -0.08 7.69 56.80
N CYS A 149 -0.40 8.97 56.61
CA CYS A 149 0.49 10.06 56.99
C CYS A 149 0.22 10.53 58.42
N GLU A 150 1.25 10.58 59.26
CA GLU A 150 1.23 11.29 60.54
C GLU A 150 1.72 12.73 60.34
N CYS A 151 0.83 13.69 60.51
CA CYS A 151 1.06 15.10 60.30
C CYS A 151 1.58 15.85 61.53
N GLY A 152 1.56 15.20 62.70
CA GLY A 152 2.08 15.77 63.94
C GLY A 152 1.05 16.57 64.73
N GLU A 153 1.52 17.30 65.73
CA GLU A 153 0.64 17.97 66.71
C GLU A 153 -0.17 19.11 66.06
N ASN A 154 -1.50 19.12 66.27
CA ASN A 154 -2.46 20.08 65.71
C ASN A 154 -2.62 20.07 64.18
N MET A 155 -2.16 19.00 63.52
CA MET A 155 -2.30 18.82 62.07
C MET A 155 -2.95 17.48 61.78
N CYS A 156 -3.59 17.36 60.63
CA CYS A 156 -4.23 16.14 60.16
C CYS A 156 -4.00 15.95 58.66
N TRP A 157 -4.19 14.74 58.16
CA TRP A 157 -4.06 14.35 56.77
C TRP A 157 -5.39 14.47 56.01
N ASN A 158 -5.38 15.19 54.89
CA ASN A 158 -6.55 15.38 54.01
C ASN A 158 -6.53 14.49 52.75
N GLY A 159 -5.53 13.64 52.58
CA GLY A 159 -5.31 12.81 51.38
C GLY A 159 -4.25 13.36 50.43
N ALA A 160 -3.81 14.60 50.59
CA ALA A 160 -2.79 15.23 49.74
C ALA A 160 -1.73 16.02 50.53
N SER A 161 -2.11 16.62 51.66
CA SER A 161 -1.23 17.44 52.50
C SER A 161 -1.62 17.37 53.98
N CYS A 162 -0.67 17.72 54.84
CA CYS A 162 -0.93 18.01 56.25
C CYS A 162 -1.52 19.40 56.41
N GLU A 163 -2.68 19.52 57.05
CA GLU A 163 -3.37 20.78 57.30
C GLU A 163 -3.75 20.94 58.78
N GLN A 164 -3.97 22.18 59.21
CA GLN A 164 -4.27 22.50 60.60
C GLN A 164 -5.69 22.06 60.98
N ILE A 165 -5.80 21.49 62.19
CA ILE A 165 -7.05 20.99 62.79
C ILE A 165 -7.96 22.14 63.21
#